data_AF-A0A2T3L6X3-F1
#
_entry.id   AF-A0A2T3L6X3-F1
#
_cell.length_a   1.000
_cell.length_b   1.000
_cell.length_c   1.000
_cell.angle_alpha   90.00
_cell.angle_beta   90.00
_cell.angle_gamma   90.00
#
_symmetry.space_group_name_H-M   'P 1'
#
loop_
_entity.id
_entity.type
_entity.pdbx_description
1 polymer ?
#
loop_
_entity_poly.entity_id
_entity_poly.type
_entity_poly.pdbx_seq_one_letter_code
_entity_poly.pdbx_strand_id
1 'polypeptide(L)'
;MFPQSTVLDPLFWMGLGALQILVFAGANQWAKEYQLGMKLWKWCLVGGWWFSMMLTIAGAFTLLGENEGLAGWYLLGFAGTLLIIVGALLLRLLIAMKPKGISINISE
;
A
#
# COMPACT_ATOMS: atom_id res chain seq x y z
N MET A 1 -16.26 11.03 -26.73
CA MET A 1 -16.03 11.69 -25.43
C MET A 1 -17.34 11.66 -24.65
N PHE A 2 -17.48 10.72 -23.71
CA PHE A 2 -18.70 10.59 -22.91
C PHE A 2 -18.68 11.57 -21.71
N PRO A 3 -19.83 12.13 -21.30
CA PRO A 3 -19.92 13.21 -20.31
C PRO A 3 -20.09 12.64 -18.88
N GLN A 4 -19.15 11.85 -18.38
CA GLN A 4 -19.28 11.14 -17.09
C GLN A 4 -18.43 11.66 -15.93
N SER A 5 -17.56 12.66 -16.10
CA SER A 5 -17.30 13.55 -14.97
C SER A 5 -16.59 14.85 -15.35
N THR A 6 -17.17 15.98 -14.94
CA THR A 6 -16.43 17.25 -14.95
C THR A 6 -15.67 17.46 -13.63
N VAL A 7 -15.90 16.61 -12.61
CA VAL A 7 -15.39 16.81 -11.24
C VAL A 7 -14.95 15.52 -10.54
N LEU A 8 -15.61 14.36 -10.76
CA LEU A 8 -15.24 13.12 -10.04
C LEU A 8 -13.86 12.57 -10.42
N ASP A 9 -13.49 12.61 -11.69
CA ASP A 9 -12.18 12.14 -12.18
C ASP A 9 -11.04 12.94 -11.56
N PRO A 10 -11.00 14.28 -11.65
CA PRO A 10 -9.95 15.04 -10.98
C PRO A 10 -9.99 14.86 -9.46
N LEU A 11 -11.17 14.77 -8.84
CA LEU A 11 -11.29 14.54 -7.40
C LEU A 11 -10.73 13.17 -6.98
N PHE A 12 -10.95 12.12 -7.78
CA PHE A 12 -10.39 10.79 -7.53
C PHE A 12 -8.87 10.83 -7.54
N TRP A 13 -8.26 11.42 -8.59
CA TRP A 13 -6.80 11.51 -8.68
C TRP A 13 -6.20 12.41 -7.59
N MET A 14 -6.87 13.51 -7.23
CA MET A 14 -6.48 14.35 -6.10
C MET A 14 -6.55 13.58 -4.77
N GLY A 15 -7.63 12.81 -4.55
CA GLY A 15 -7.79 11.97 -3.37
C GLY A 15 -6.73 10.88 -3.28
N LEU A 16 -6.43 10.21 -4.40
CA LEU A 16 -5.39 9.18 -4.48
C LEU A 16 -4.00 9.78 -4.24
N GLY A 17 -3.73 10.99 -4.76
CA GLY A 17 -2.50 11.74 -4.47
C GLY A 17 -2.38 12.16 -3.01
N ALA A 18 -3.45 12.70 -2.42
CA ALA A 18 -3.47 13.08 -1.00
C ALA A 18 -3.27 11.87 -0.07
N LEU A 19 -3.89 10.73 -0.39
CA LEU A 19 -3.69 9.48 0.33
C LEU A 19 -2.22 9.04 0.31
N GLN A 20 -1.55 9.15 -0.84
CA GLN A 20 -0.11 8.83 -0.92
C GLN A 20 0.71 9.71 0.02
N ILE A 21 0.47 11.03 0.04
CA ILE A 21 1.18 11.94 0.94
C ILE A 21 1.00 11.51 2.40
N LEU A 22 -0.23 11.21 2.83
CA LEU A 22 -0.52 10.75 4.18
C LEU A 22 0.20 9.45 4.53
N VAL A 23 0.22 8.49 3.60
CA VAL A 23 0.90 7.21 3.80
C VAL A 23 2.40 7.42 3.93
N PHE A 24 3.03 8.19 3.04
CA PHE A 24 4.48 8.45 3.12
C PHE A 24 4.87 9.27 4.35
N ALA A 25 4.05 10.24 4.75
CA ALA A 25 4.26 11.02 5.98
C ALA A 25 4.15 10.13 7.23
N GLY A 26 3.16 9.24 7.28
CA GLY A 26 2.93 8.32 8.40
C GLY A 26 3.84 7.09 8.42
N ALA A 27 4.44 6.71 7.30
CA ALA A 27 5.17 5.45 7.16
C ALA A 27 6.31 5.31 8.17
N ASN A 28 7.13 6.36 8.33
CA ASN A 28 8.24 6.35 9.29
C ASN A 28 7.76 6.26 10.74
N GLN A 29 6.65 6.92 11.07
CA GLN A 29 6.07 6.87 12.40
C GLN A 29 5.52 5.47 12.70
N TRP A 30 4.75 4.90 11.78
CA TRP A 30 4.26 3.52 11.86
C TRP A 30 5.41 2.52 12.09
N ALA A 31 6.49 2.62 11.32
CA ALA A 31 7.63 1.71 11.46
C ALA A 31 8.30 1.80 12.85
N LYS A 32 8.35 3.01 13.44
CA LYS A 32 8.89 3.26 14.78
C LYS A 32 7.96 2.72 15.88
N GLU A 33 6.67 2.98 15.79
CA GLU A 33 5.67 2.51 16.76
C GLU A 33 5.68 0.98 16.87
N TYR A 34 5.80 0.29 15.74
CA TYR A 34 5.90 -1.18 15.73
C TYR A 34 7.32 -1.71 15.95
N GLN A 35 8.33 -0.86 16.08
CA GLN A 35 9.75 -1.22 16.27
C GLN A 35 10.25 -2.23 15.22
N LEU A 36 9.86 -2.06 13.96
CA LEU A 36 10.09 -3.06 12.90
C LEU A 36 11.55 -3.22 12.46
N GLY A 37 12.44 -2.30 12.90
CA GLY A 37 13.84 -2.27 12.47
C GLY A 37 13.94 -2.25 10.93
N MET A 38 13.31 -1.26 10.31
CA MET A 38 13.22 -1.16 8.85
C MET A 38 14.60 -0.88 8.24
N LYS A 39 15.07 -1.79 7.39
CA LYS A 39 16.22 -1.61 6.50
C LYS A 39 15.74 -1.22 5.10
N LEU A 40 16.64 -0.74 4.25
CA LEU A 40 16.31 -0.35 2.87
C LEU A 40 15.51 -1.43 2.11
N TRP A 41 15.91 -2.71 2.21
CA TRP A 41 15.19 -3.79 1.53
C TRP A 41 13.76 -4.02 2.07
N LYS A 42 13.52 -3.84 3.39
CA LYS A 42 12.17 -3.92 3.98
C LYS A 42 11.30 -2.77 3.46
N TRP A 43 11.89 -1.58 3.33
CA TRP A 43 11.24 -0.42 2.71
C TRP A 43 10.91 -0.66 1.24
N CYS A 44 11.82 -1.25 0.46
CA CYS A 44 11.56 -1.62 -0.94
C CYS A 44 10.41 -2.62 -1.05
N LEU A 45 10.32 -3.62 -0.17
CA LEU A 45 9.20 -4.58 -0.17
C LEU A 45 7.86 -3.92 0.15
N VAL A 46 7.80 -3.11 1.21
CA VAL A 46 6.57 -2.40 1.61
C VAL A 46 6.17 -1.38 0.54
N GLY A 47 7.14 -0.63 0.02
CA GLY A 47 6.93 0.35 -1.04
C GLY A 47 6.48 -0.30 -2.35
N GLY A 48 7.09 -1.43 -2.73
CA GLY A 48 6.69 -2.18 -3.92
C GLY A 48 5.29 -2.78 -3.79
N TRP A 49 4.94 -3.31 -2.62
CA TRP A 49 3.58 -3.76 -2.32
C TRP A 49 2.58 -2.61 -2.41
N TRP A 50 2.87 -1.47 -1.76
CA TRP A 50 2.00 -0.29 -1.77
C TRP A 50 1.82 0.25 -3.19
N PHE A 51 2.90 0.37 -3.96
CA PHE A 51 2.86 0.80 -5.35
C PHE A 51 1.98 -0.12 -6.21
N SER A 52 2.11 -1.44 -6.05
CA SER A 52 1.29 -2.43 -6.76
C SER A 52 -0.20 -2.30 -6.40
N MET A 53 -0.51 -2.02 -5.13
CA MET A 53 -1.87 -1.77 -4.66
C MET A 53 -2.45 -0.51 -5.29
N MET A 54 -1.69 0.60 -5.31
CA MET A 54 -2.12 1.84 -5.95
C MET A 54 -2.30 1.69 -7.46
N LEU A 55 -1.43 0.95 -8.14
CA LEU A 55 -1.55 0.67 -9.56
C LEU A 55 -2.81 -0.16 -9.86
N THR A 56 -3.11 -1.14 -9.03
CA THR A 56 -4.33 -1.97 -9.17
C THR A 56 -5.59 -1.12 -8.98
N ILE A 57 -5.62 -0.25 -7.97
CA ILE A 57 -6.75 0.67 -7.75
C ILE A 57 -6.87 1.65 -8.92
N ALA A 58 -5.78 2.32 -9.30
CA ALA A 58 -5.78 3.28 -10.40
C ALA A 58 -6.24 2.61 -11.72
N GLY A 59 -5.65 1.47 -12.09
CA GLY A 59 -5.98 0.75 -13.31
C GLY A 59 -7.43 0.26 -13.35
N ALA A 60 -7.96 -0.19 -12.22
CA ALA A 60 -9.36 -0.61 -12.17
C ALA A 60 -10.32 0.58 -12.33
N PHE A 61 -10.04 1.71 -11.67
CA PHE A 61 -10.87 2.90 -11.83
C PHE A 61 -10.74 3.52 -13.23
N THR A 62 -9.59 3.39 -13.90
CA THR A 62 -9.46 3.70 -15.33
C THR A 62 -10.39 2.84 -16.18
N LEU A 63 -10.40 1.50 -15.99
CA LEU A 63 -11.29 0.59 -16.72
C LEU A 63 -12.78 0.86 -16.43
N LEU A 64 -13.12 1.18 -15.18
CA LEU A 64 -14.47 1.62 -14.81
C LEU A 64 -14.87 2.89 -15.57
N GLY A 65 -13.95 3.84 -15.74
CA GLY A 65 -14.17 5.09 -16.48
C GLY A 65 -14.26 4.90 -18.00
N GLU A 66 -13.61 3.88 -18.55
CA GLU A 66 -13.64 3.53 -19.99
C GLU A 66 -14.88 2.69 -20.38
N ASN A 67 -15.87 2.58 -19.50
CA ASN A 67 -17.10 1.80 -19.67
C ASN A 67 -16.85 0.28 -19.75
N GLU A 68 -15.68 -0.19 -19.30
CA GLU A 68 -15.34 -1.61 -19.13
C GLU A 68 -15.49 -2.03 -17.66
N GLY A 69 -16.64 -1.68 -17.07
CA GLY A 69 -16.87 -1.78 -15.63
C GLY A 69 -16.58 -3.17 -15.04
N LEU A 70 -16.96 -4.22 -15.76
CA LEU A 70 -16.72 -5.60 -15.32
C LEU A 70 -15.22 -5.92 -15.21
N ALA A 71 -14.40 -5.47 -16.17
CA ALA A 71 -12.96 -5.69 -16.15
C ALA A 71 -12.31 -4.97 -14.96
N GLY A 72 -12.74 -3.73 -14.68
CA GLY A 72 -12.32 -2.98 -13.50
C GLY A 72 -12.65 -3.71 -12.19
N TRP A 73 -13.87 -4.24 -12.07
CA TRP A 73 -14.28 -5.04 -10.90
C TRP A 73 -13.51 -6.34 -10.77
N TYR A 74 -13.22 -7.05 -11.86
CA TYR A 74 -12.41 -8.27 -11.81
C TYR A 74 -10.95 -7.97 -11.43
N LEU A 75 -10.38 -6.88 -11.93
CA LEU A 75 -9.04 -6.44 -11.55
C LEU A 75 -8.97 -6.09 -10.05
N LEU A 76 -9.91 -5.30 -9.54
CA LEU A 76 -10.00 -4.98 -8.10
C LEU A 76 -10.24 -6.22 -7.25
N GLY A 77 -11.19 -7.05 -7.65
CA GLY A 77 -11.57 -8.25 -6.91
C GLY A 77 -10.43 -9.25 -6.85
N PHE A 78 -9.85 -9.61 -8.00
CA PHE A 78 -8.81 -10.64 -8.03
C PHE A 78 -7.45 -10.11 -7.56
N ALA A 79 -6.90 -9.10 -8.25
CA ALA A 79 -5.57 -8.59 -7.94
C ALA A 79 -5.57 -7.81 -6.61
N GLY A 80 -6.62 -7.03 -6.34
CA GLY A 80 -6.74 -6.30 -5.08
C GLY A 80 -6.87 -7.22 -3.87
N THR A 81 -7.69 -8.29 -3.93
CA THR A 81 -7.75 -9.27 -2.84
C THR A 81 -6.41 -9.98 -2.64
N LEU A 82 -5.74 -10.38 -3.72
CA LEU A 82 -4.41 -11.01 -3.62
C LEU A 82 -3.39 -10.07 -2.96
N LEU A 83 -3.39 -8.79 -3.34
CA LEU A 83 -2.52 -7.79 -2.74
C LEU A 83 -2.85 -7.52 -1.26
N ILE A 84 -4.12 -7.55 -0.86
CA ILE A 84 -4.49 -7.46 0.57
C ILE A 84 -3.91 -8.64 1.36
N ILE A 85 -4.04 -9.86 0.83
CA ILE A 85 -3.48 -11.07 1.47
C ILE A 85 -1.96 -10.94 1.58
N VAL A 86 -1.28 -10.55 0.50
CA VAL A 86 0.17 -10.32 0.50
C VAL A 86 0.57 -9.25 1.52
N GLY A 87 -0.20 -8.18 1.64
CA GLY A 87 0.04 -7.11 2.63
C GLY A 87 -0.06 -7.61 4.07
N ALA A 88 -1.07 -8.43 4.36
CA ALA A 88 -1.23 -9.05 5.68
C ALA A 88 -0.06 -10.01 6.00
N LEU A 89 0.39 -10.80 5.02
CA LEU A 89 1.55 -11.69 5.17
C LEU A 89 2.84 -10.89 5.35
N LEU A 90 3.03 -9.81 4.59
CA LEU A 90 4.18 -8.92 4.70
C LEU A 90 4.25 -8.27 6.08
N LEU A 91 3.13 -7.79 6.62
CA LEU A 91 3.08 -7.26 7.98
C LEU A 91 3.50 -8.31 9.01
N ARG A 92 2.95 -9.53 8.91
CA ARG A 92 3.33 -10.64 9.79
C ARG A 92 4.82 -10.96 9.69
N LEU A 93 5.37 -10.98 8.49
CA LEU A 93 6.80 -11.20 8.25
C LEU A 93 7.65 -10.10 8.90
N LEU A 94 7.29 -8.82 8.73
CA LEU A 94 8.00 -7.70 9.33
C LEU A 94 8.00 -7.78 10.87
N ILE A 95 6.88 -8.17 11.46
CA ILE A 95 6.74 -8.36 12.91
C ILE A 95 7.60 -9.54 13.38
N ALA A 96 7.61 -10.66 12.66
CA ALA A 96 8.43 -11.82 12.99
C ALA A 96 9.94 -11.51 12.90
N MET A 97 10.32 -10.60 12.01
CA MET A 97 11.70 -10.16 11.79
C MET A 97 12.07 -8.91 12.61
N LYS A 98 11.33 -8.62 13.69
CA LYS A 98 11.72 -7.55 14.63
C LYS A 98 13.10 -7.85 15.23
N PRO A 99 13.98 -6.85 15.33
CA PRO A 99 15.28 -7.04 15.98
C PRO A 99 15.07 -7.41 17.44
N LYS A 100 15.63 -8.53 17.88
CA LYS A 100 15.67 -8.88 19.32
C LYS A 100 16.73 -8.01 19.99
N GLY A 101 16.34 -7.29 21.03
CA GLY A 101 17.26 -6.46 21.81
C GLY A 101 18.42 -7.30 22.34
N ILE A 102 19.64 -6.80 22.18
CA ILE A 102 20.84 -7.37 22.79
C ILE A 102 20.68 -7.20 24.30
N SER A 103 20.41 -8.28 25.04
CA SER A 103 20.55 -8.30 26.50
C SER A 103 22.04 -8.28 26.80
N ILE A 104 22.57 -7.10 27.13
CA ILE A 104 23.94 -6.97 27.61
C ILE A 104 23.95 -7.56 29.02
N ASN A 105 24.36 -8.82 29.15
CA ASN A 105 24.69 -9.40 30.45
C ASN A 105 26.00 -8.76 30.89
N ILE A 106 25.91 -7.72 31.73
CA ILE A 106 27.06 -7.21 32.47
C ILE A 106 27.28 -8.21 33.60
N SER A 107 28.18 -9.16 33.40
CA SER A 107 28.72 -9.96 34.51
C SER A 107 29.63 -9.06 35.34
N GLU A 108 29.30 -8.96 36.63
CA GLU A 108 30.06 -8.28 37.70
C GLU A 108 31.54 -8.70 37.78
#